data_AF-A0A8C5UK39-F1
#
_entry.id   AF-A0A8C5UK39-F1
#
_cell.length_a   1.000
_cell.length_b   1.000
_cell.length_c   1.000
_cell.angle_alpha   90.00
_cell.angle_beta   90.00
_cell.angle_gamma   90.00
#
_symmetry.space_group_name_H-M   'P 1'
#
loop_
_entity.id
_entity.type
_entity.pdbx_description
1 polymer ?
#
loop_
_entity_poly.entity_id
_entity_poly.type
_entity_poly.pdbx_seq_one_letter_code
_entity_poly.pdbx_strand_id
1 'polypeptide(L)'
;LLNSLLKGQVAKAIQKVINTDLPHPLSWLTGYFAMVVGAGMTFVVQSSSVFTSAITPLIGLGVISIERAYPLTLGSNIGTTTTAILAALASPGDKLASSFQIALCHFFFNISGILLWYPLPFTRLPIRMAKALGERTAKYRWFAVLYLIICFLLLPSLIFGISMAGWRALVGVGTPFLGLLIFVGLVNALQAHSPGRLPKWLQTWDFLPAWMHSLQPLDRAITQATLCCTDRCRSPEGWEDPTMRVGSPRPLPHGATRL
;
A
#
# COMPACT_ATOMS: atom_id res chain seq x y z
N LEU A 1 11.61 9.35 -20.01
CA LEU A 1 12.46 8.27 -19.44
C LEU A 1 11.66 7.05 -19.00
N LEU A 2 10.70 7.17 -18.07
CA LEU A 2 9.85 6.05 -17.62
C LEU A 2 9.20 5.30 -18.79
N ASN A 3 8.54 6.03 -19.71
CA ASN A 3 7.84 5.45 -20.87
C ASN A 3 8.77 4.74 -21.89
N SER A 4 10.05 5.12 -21.96
CA SER A 4 11.07 4.46 -22.81
C SER A 4 11.71 3.25 -22.12
N LEU A 5 11.92 3.28 -20.80
CA LEU A 5 12.37 2.12 -20.02
C LEU A 5 11.31 1.02 -19.98
N LEU A 6 10.02 1.41 -19.96
CA LEU A 6 8.86 0.51 -19.94
C LEU A 6 8.57 -0.19 -21.27
N LYS A 7 8.89 0.46 -22.40
CA LYS A 7 8.84 -0.19 -23.73
C LYS A 7 10.15 -0.90 -24.10
N GLY A 8 11.19 -0.76 -23.28
CA GLY A 8 12.51 -1.32 -23.52
C GLY A 8 12.59 -2.84 -23.33
N GLN A 9 13.64 -3.44 -23.89
CA GLN A 9 13.90 -4.89 -23.74
C GLN A 9 14.05 -5.33 -22.28
N VAL A 10 14.51 -4.44 -21.41
CA VAL A 10 14.64 -4.69 -19.96
C VAL A 10 13.28 -4.93 -19.31
N ALA A 11 12.27 -4.11 -19.60
CA ALA A 11 10.92 -4.33 -19.07
C ALA A 11 10.32 -5.64 -19.58
N LYS A 12 10.56 -6.00 -20.85
CA LYS A 12 10.15 -7.32 -21.40
C LYS A 12 10.89 -8.49 -20.77
N ALA A 13 12.18 -8.36 -20.46
CA ALA A 13 12.96 -9.39 -19.78
C ALA A 13 12.51 -9.58 -18.33
N ILE A 14 12.28 -8.48 -17.60
CA ILE A 14 11.71 -8.47 -16.26
C ILE A 14 10.32 -9.11 -16.29
N GLN A 15 9.48 -8.74 -17.25
CA GLN A 15 8.14 -9.32 -17.41
C GLN A 15 8.23 -10.82 -17.70
N LYS A 16 9.14 -11.25 -18.58
CA LYS A 16 9.32 -12.68 -18.87
C LYS A 16 9.78 -13.44 -17.64
N VAL A 17 10.76 -12.97 -16.89
CA VAL A 17 11.28 -13.67 -15.70
C VAL A 17 10.29 -13.65 -14.54
N ILE A 18 9.63 -12.52 -14.29
CA ILE A 18 8.73 -12.33 -13.15
C ILE A 18 7.34 -12.90 -13.42
N ASN A 19 6.83 -12.83 -14.66
CA ASN A 19 5.51 -13.37 -15.03
C ASN A 19 5.56 -14.77 -15.65
N THR A 20 6.72 -15.46 -15.69
CA THR A 20 6.72 -16.89 -16.02
C THR A 20 5.90 -17.61 -14.96
N ASP A 21 4.70 -18.06 -15.34
CA ASP A 21 3.96 -19.05 -14.57
C ASP A 21 4.61 -20.39 -14.81
N LEU A 22 4.87 -21.13 -13.73
CA LEU A 22 5.31 -22.50 -13.86
C LEU A 22 4.13 -23.32 -14.42
N PRO A 23 4.39 -24.26 -15.35
CA PRO A 23 3.33 -25.10 -15.90
C PRO A 23 2.63 -25.88 -14.78
N HIS A 24 1.32 -26.10 -14.93
CA HIS A 24 0.57 -27.01 -14.05
C HIS A 24 1.25 -28.39 -14.05
N PRO A 25 1.52 -29.02 -12.88
CA PRO A 25 0.96 -28.79 -11.54
C PRO A 25 1.76 -27.87 -10.59
N LEU A 26 2.84 -27.23 -11.04
CA LEU A 26 3.77 -26.47 -10.19
C LEU A 26 3.40 -24.99 -10.00
N SER A 27 2.19 -24.58 -10.37
CA SER A 27 1.74 -23.18 -10.27
C SER A 27 1.79 -22.61 -8.86
N TRP A 28 1.69 -23.47 -7.83
CA TRP A 28 1.87 -23.08 -6.43
C TRP A 28 3.32 -22.68 -6.09
N LEU A 29 4.33 -23.23 -6.80
CA LEU A 29 5.74 -22.84 -6.62
C LEU A 29 6.05 -21.48 -7.21
N THR A 30 5.26 -20.97 -8.15
CA THR A 30 5.55 -19.70 -8.83
C THR A 30 5.75 -18.55 -7.84
N GLY A 31 4.96 -18.53 -6.77
CA GLY A 31 5.12 -17.57 -5.69
C GLY A 31 6.41 -17.74 -4.86
N TYR A 32 6.81 -18.99 -4.59
CA TYR A 32 8.08 -19.27 -3.89
C TYR A 32 9.29 -18.97 -4.77
N PHE A 33 9.21 -19.24 -6.08
CA PHE A 33 10.23 -18.83 -7.05
C PHE A 33 10.39 -17.32 -7.08
N ALA A 34 9.27 -16.57 -7.12
CA ALA A 34 9.30 -15.11 -7.01
C ALA A 34 9.96 -14.63 -5.70
N MET A 35 9.75 -15.35 -4.60
CA MET A 35 10.43 -15.06 -3.33
C MET A 35 11.94 -15.28 -3.41
N VAL A 36 12.40 -16.39 -4.00
CA VAL A 36 13.83 -16.64 -4.21
C VAL A 36 14.46 -15.58 -5.12
N VAL A 37 13.76 -15.19 -6.18
CA VAL A 37 14.18 -14.12 -7.10
C VAL A 37 14.31 -12.79 -6.35
N GLY A 38 13.35 -12.43 -5.50
CA GLY A 38 13.41 -11.22 -4.67
C GLY A 38 14.59 -11.23 -3.68
N ALA A 39 14.85 -12.38 -3.06
CA ALA A 39 15.99 -12.57 -2.16
C ALA A 39 17.32 -12.42 -2.89
N GLY A 40 17.47 -13.09 -4.05
CA GLY A 40 18.67 -13.01 -4.87
C GLY A 40 18.93 -11.60 -5.41
N MET A 41 17.91 -10.91 -5.93
CA MET A 41 18.04 -9.52 -6.38
C MET A 41 18.48 -8.60 -5.24
N THR A 42 17.90 -8.76 -4.05
CA THR A 42 18.29 -7.94 -2.89
C THR A 42 19.68 -8.26 -2.39
N PHE A 43 20.09 -9.53 -2.44
CA PHE A 43 21.45 -9.93 -2.08
C PHE A 43 22.50 -9.29 -3.02
N VAL A 44 22.23 -9.27 -4.33
CA VAL A 44 23.11 -8.66 -5.33
C VAL A 44 23.17 -7.14 -5.18
N VAL A 45 22.02 -6.49 -5.02
CA VAL A 45 21.92 -5.03 -4.92
C VAL A 45 22.27 -4.53 -3.50
N GLN A 46 22.22 -5.41 -2.49
CA GLN A 46 22.39 -5.12 -1.07
C GLN A 46 21.47 -4.02 -0.52
N SER A 47 20.39 -3.72 -1.22
CA SER A 47 19.44 -2.68 -0.84
C SER A 47 18.02 -3.07 -1.21
N SER A 48 17.21 -3.37 -0.18
CA SER A 48 15.78 -3.65 -0.32
C SER A 48 14.96 -2.40 -0.65
N SER A 49 15.46 -1.19 -0.32
CA SER A 49 14.81 0.06 -0.70
C SER A 49 14.94 0.33 -2.20
N VAL A 50 16.12 0.10 -2.80
CA VAL A 50 16.34 0.18 -4.26
C VAL A 50 15.48 -0.85 -4.99
N PHE A 51 15.43 -2.08 -4.46
CA PHE A 51 14.55 -3.12 -4.99
C PHE A 51 13.07 -2.68 -4.98
N THR A 52 12.58 -2.24 -3.83
CA THR A 52 11.18 -1.81 -3.66
C THR A 52 10.84 -0.59 -4.52
N SER A 53 11.75 0.37 -4.65
CA SER A 53 11.55 1.55 -5.50
C SER A 53 11.53 1.20 -6.99
N ALA A 54 12.24 0.15 -7.41
CA ALA A 54 12.24 -0.30 -8.81
C ALA A 54 10.94 -1.04 -9.18
N ILE A 55 10.40 -1.86 -8.27
CA ILE A 55 9.17 -2.62 -8.53
C ILE A 55 7.90 -1.76 -8.38
N THR A 56 7.91 -0.74 -7.52
CA THR A 56 6.71 0.07 -7.22
C THR A 56 6.10 0.74 -8.46
N PRO A 57 6.86 1.39 -9.36
CA PRO A 57 6.32 1.92 -10.61
C PRO A 57 5.77 0.83 -11.53
N LEU A 58 6.41 -0.35 -11.59
CA LEU A 58 5.95 -1.48 -12.40
C LEU A 58 4.59 -2.01 -11.93
N ILE A 59 4.35 -1.98 -10.62
CA ILE A 59 3.04 -2.31 -10.02
C ILE A 59 2.02 -1.24 -10.40
N GLY A 60 2.38 0.05 -10.26
CA GLY A 60 1.49 1.17 -10.61
C GLY A 60 1.09 1.20 -12.09
N LEU A 61 1.89 0.59 -12.95
CA LEU A 61 1.64 0.47 -14.40
C LEU A 61 0.97 -0.86 -14.79
N GLY A 62 0.72 -1.76 -13.83
CA GLY A 62 0.12 -3.06 -14.07
C GLY A 62 1.03 -4.09 -14.73
N VAL A 63 2.34 -3.84 -14.83
CA VAL A 63 3.33 -4.79 -15.40
C VAL A 63 3.53 -5.98 -14.46
N ILE A 64 3.54 -5.70 -13.14
CA ILE A 64 3.63 -6.70 -12.07
C ILE A 64 2.35 -6.59 -11.24
N SER A 65 1.64 -7.70 -11.05
CA SER A 65 0.47 -7.71 -10.17
C SER A 65 0.88 -7.62 -8.70
N ILE A 66 -0.01 -7.11 -7.84
CA ILE A 66 0.24 -7.04 -6.39
C ILE A 66 0.47 -8.44 -5.80
N GLU A 67 -0.17 -9.46 -6.37
CA GLU A 67 -0.01 -10.87 -5.99
C GLU A 67 1.38 -11.42 -6.27
N ARG A 68 2.04 -10.94 -7.34
CA ARG A 68 3.43 -11.29 -7.68
C ARG A 68 4.43 -10.42 -6.91
N ALA A 69 4.10 -9.15 -6.70
CA ALA A 69 4.92 -8.22 -5.93
C ALA A 69 5.05 -8.64 -4.47
N TYR A 70 3.99 -9.18 -3.86
CA TYR A 70 4.01 -9.60 -2.46
C TYR A 70 5.11 -10.63 -2.13
N PRO A 71 5.19 -11.81 -2.79
CA PRO A 71 6.30 -12.74 -2.57
C PRO A 71 7.67 -12.17 -2.95
N LEU A 72 7.77 -11.33 -3.98
CA LEU A 72 9.02 -10.64 -4.33
C LEU A 72 9.53 -9.77 -3.17
N THR A 73 8.65 -9.01 -2.53
CA THR A 73 8.98 -8.19 -1.36
C THR A 73 9.33 -9.05 -0.13
N LEU A 74 8.59 -10.13 0.13
CA LEU A 74 8.96 -11.09 1.19
C LEU A 74 10.36 -11.67 0.96
N GLY A 75 10.66 -12.03 -0.29
CA GLY A 75 11.98 -12.47 -0.71
C GLY A 75 13.05 -11.43 -0.45
N SER A 76 12.78 -10.17 -0.83
CA SER A 76 13.69 -9.06 -0.59
C SER A 76 14.07 -8.91 0.87
N ASN A 77 13.10 -9.04 1.78
CA ASN A 77 13.36 -9.01 3.22
C ASN A 77 14.27 -10.16 3.68
N ILE A 78 14.11 -11.38 3.15
CA ILE A 78 15.06 -12.48 3.40
C ILE A 78 16.46 -12.08 2.91
N GLY A 79 16.56 -11.53 1.70
CA GLY A 79 17.83 -11.06 1.14
C GLY A 79 18.55 -10.07 2.06
N THR A 80 17.84 -9.09 2.62
CA THR A 80 18.38 -8.15 3.61
C THR A 80 18.92 -8.85 4.85
N THR A 81 18.21 -9.85 5.36
CA THR A 81 18.67 -10.61 6.54
C THR A 81 19.90 -11.45 6.24
N THR A 82 20.03 -12.02 5.04
CA THR A 82 21.24 -12.73 4.60
C THR A 82 22.43 -11.77 4.54
N THR A 83 22.25 -10.57 3.99
CA THR A 83 23.31 -9.54 3.97
C THR A 83 23.68 -9.11 5.40
N ALA A 84 22.70 -8.97 6.29
CA ALA A 84 22.94 -8.63 7.70
C ALA A 84 23.74 -9.73 8.42
N ILE A 85 23.46 -11.01 8.14
CA ILE A 85 24.23 -12.14 8.69
C ILE A 85 25.68 -12.10 8.21
N LEU A 86 25.92 -11.88 6.91
CA LEU A 86 27.28 -11.75 6.38
C LEU A 86 28.03 -10.56 6.98
N ALA A 87 27.37 -9.40 7.11
CA ALA A 87 27.94 -8.22 7.73
C ALA A 87 28.26 -8.45 9.22
N ALA A 88 27.40 -9.18 9.93
CA ALA A 88 27.64 -9.57 11.31
C ALA A 88 28.86 -10.50 11.43
N LEU A 89 29.01 -11.48 10.54
CA LEU A 89 30.16 -12.39 10.51
C LEU A 89 31.49 -11.67 10.20
N ALA A 90 31.43 -10.56 9.47
CA ALA A 90 32.58 -9.70 9.20
C ALA A 90 32.88 -8.68 10.33
N SER A 91 32.08 -8.66 11.41
CA SER A 91 32.28 -7.73 12.51
C SER A 91 33.49 -8.12 13.40
N PRO A 92 34.17 -7.14 14.01
CA PRO A 92 35.23 -7.38 14.99
C PRO A 92 34.81 -8.33 16.11
N GLY A 93 35.76 -9.14 16.62
CA GLY A 93 35.48 -10.24 17.56
C GLY A 93 34.79 -9.83 18.86
N ASP A 94 35.03 -8.60 19.33
CA ASP A 94 34.39 -8.00 20.50
C ASP A 94 32.89 -7.72 20.30
N LYS A 95 32.44 -7.52 19.05
CA LYS A 95 31.04 -7.23 18.70
C LYS A 95 30.36 -8.35 17.92
N LEU A 96 31.12 -9.36 17.48
CA LEU A 96 30.65 -10.47 16.65
C LEU A 96 29.40 -11.14 17.24
N ALA A 97 29.45 -11.50 18.52
CA ALA A 97 28.32 -12.17 19.19
C ALA A 97 27.05 -11.30 19.19
N SER A 98 27.16 -10.02 19.55
CA SER A 98 26.02 -9.09 19.57
C SER A 98 25.46 -8.80 18.18
N SER A 99 26.31 -8.54 17.19
CA SER A 99 25.90 -8.26 15.81
C SER A 99 25.23 -9.48 15.18
N PHE A 100 25.78 -10.67 15.41
CA PHE A 100 25.24 -11.92 14.87
C PHE A 100 23.92 -12.29 15.53
N GLN A 101 23.78 -12.09 16.85
CA GLN A 101 22.51 -12.27 17.54
C GLN A 101 21.42 -11.37 16.95
N ILE A 102 21.71 -10.08 16.74
CA ILE A 102 20.76 -9.15 16.12
C ILE A 102 20.39 -9.62 14.71
N ALA A 103 21.37 -10.01 13.89
CA ALA A 103 21.13 -10.51 12.54
C ALA A 103 20.24 -11.77 12.52
N LEU A 104 20.45 -12.71 13.45
CA LEU A 104 19.61 -13.90 13.61
C LEU A 104 18.20 -13.54 14.07
N CYS A 105 18.05 -12.61 15.01
CA CYS A 105 16.73 -12.12 15.42
C CYS A 105 15.95 -11.58 14.21
N HIS A 106 16.59 -10.77 13.37
CA HIS A 106 15.99 -10.27 12.14
C HIS A 106 15.64 -11.40 11.16
N PHE A 107 16.54 -12.36 10.97
CA PHE A 107 16.31 -13.52 10.10
C PHE A 107 15.09 -14.34 10.54
N PHE A 108 15.06 -14.77 11.80
CA PHE A 108 13.95 -15.57 12.34
C PHE A 108 12.64 -14.79 12.39
N PHE A 109 12.67 -13.49 12.70
CA PHE A 109 11.49 -12.65 12.63
C PHE A 109 10.89 -12.63 11.22
N ASN A 110 11.72 -12.44 10.19
CA ASN A 110 11.25 -12.43 8.80
C ASN A 110 10.73 -13.82 8.35
N ILE A 111 11.44 -14.90 8.67
CA ILE A 111 11.01 -16.26 8.33
C ILE A 111 9.70 -16.62 9.03
N SER A 112 9.57 -16.34 10.34
CA SER A 112 8.34 -16.59 11.09
C SER A 112 7.15 -15.81 10.53
N GLY A 113 7.35 -14.53 10.16
CA GLY A 113 6.33 -13.72 9.52
C GLY A 113 5.90 -14.29 8.16
N ILE A 114 6.84 -14.77 7.35
CA ILE A 114 6.54 -15.43 6.09
C ILE A 114 5.71 -16.70 6.35
N LEU A 115 6.16 -17.57 7.25
CA LEU A 115 5.46 -18.82 7.59
C LEU A 115 4.05 -18.57 8.13
N LEU A 116 3.84 -17.47 8.86
CA LEU A 116 2.54 -17.10 9.39
C LEU A 116 1.58 -16.58 8.29
N TRP A 117 2.07 -15.75 7.37
CA TRP A 117 1.21 -14.99 6.47
C TRP A 117 1.14 -15.53 5.03
N TYR A 118 2.15 -16.25 4.54
CA TYR A 118 2.30 -16.60 3.12
C TYR A 118 1.84 -18.00 2.69
N PRO A 119 2.12 -19.10 3.43
CA PRO A 119 1.84 -20.47 2.98
C PRO A 119 0.37 -20.72 2.66
N LEU A 120 -0.53 -20.19 3.48
CA LEU A 120 -1.96 -20.42 3.35
C LEU A 120 -2.61 -19.28 2.54
N PRO A 121 -3.36 -19.57 1.47
CA PRO A 121 -3.98 -18.52 0.64
C PRO A 121 -4.92 -17.58 1.41
N PHE A 122 -5.58 -18.09 2.45
CA PHE A 122 -6.52 -17.31 3.27
C PHE A 122 -5.82 -16.37 4.27
N THR A 123 -4.59 -16.69 4.70
CA THR A 123 -3.80 -15.84 5.60
C THR A 123 -3.14 -14.68 4.86
N ARG A 124 -3.21 -14.59 3.53
CA ARG A 124 -2.65 -13.48 2.74
C ARG A 124 -3.44 -12.16 2.90
N LEU A 125 -3.84 -11.84 4.13
CA LEU A 125 -4.51 -10.60 4.53
C LEU A 125 -3.75 -9.34 4.10
N PRO A 126 -2.40 -9.27 4.14
CA PRO A 126 -1.67 -8.07 3.73
C PRO A 126 -1.98 -7.64 2.28
N ILE A 127 -2.18 -8.59 1.36
CA ILE A 127 -2.55 -8.30 -0.03
C ILE A 127 -3.92 -7.60 -0.09
N ARG A 128 -4.90 -8.11 0.67
CA ARG A 128 -6.25 -7.55 0.72
C ARG A 128 -6.25 -6.15 1.35
N MET A 129 -5.49 -5.97 2.43
CA MET A 129 -5.32 -4.69 3.09
C MET A 129 -4.66 -3.66 2.18
N ALA A 130 -3.61 -4.05 1.46
CA ALA A 130 -2.92 -3.17 0.52
C ALA A 130 -3.85 -2.71 -0.61
N LYS A 131 -4.66 -3.62 -1.18
CA LYS A 131 -5.66 -3.28 -2.21
C LYS A 131 -6.73 -2.33 -1.68
N ALA A 132 -7.33 -2.66 -0.53
CA ALA A 132 -8.36 -1.83 0.10
C ALA A 132 -7.83 -0.42 0.43
N LEU A 133 -6.62 -0.32 0.98
CA LEU A 133 -5.97 0.95 1.28
C LEU A 133 -5.67 1.74 0.01
N GLY A 134 -5.20 1.07 -1.05
CA GLY A 134 -4.94 1.66 -2.37
C GLY A 134 -6.19 2.24 -3.02
N GLU A 135 -7.30 1.50 -3.03
CA GLU A 135 -8.59 1.96 -3.57
C GLU A 135 -9.11 3.19 -2.83
N ARG A 136 -9.00 3.21 -1.49
CA ARG A 136 -9.41 4.36 -0.67
C ARG A 136 -8.53 5.58 -0.92
N THR A 137 -7.23 5.37 -1.07
CA THR A 137 -6.26 6.42 -1.39
C THR A 137 -6.48 7.00 -2.80
N ALA A 138 -6.82 6.15 -3.76
CA ALA A 138 -7.14 6.58 -5.12
C ALA A 138 -8.39 7.48 -5.15
N LYS A 139 -9.38 7.18 -4.30
CA LYS A 139 -10.61 7.98 -4.16
C LYS A 139 -10.39 9.28 -3.38
N TYR A 140 -9.61 9.24 -2.30
CA TYR A 140 -9.37 10.37 -1.39
C TYR A 140 -7.87 10.67 -1.28
N ARG A 141 -7.34 11.59 -2.08
CA ARG A 141 -5.88 11.86 -2.12
C ARG A 141 -5.32 12.32 -0.77
N TRP A 142 -6.10 13.11 -0.01
CA TRP A 142 -5.73 13.58 1.33
C TRP A 142 -5.61 12.43 2.35
N PHE A 143 -6.31 11.31 2.12
CA PHE A 143 -6.27 10.15 3.00
C PHE A 143 -4.88 9.52 3.06
N ALA A 144 -4.11 9.53 1.97
CA ALA A 144 -2.71 9.07 1.99
C ALA A 144 -1.85 9.90 2.95
N VAL A 145 -1.96 11.22 2.89
CA VAL A 145 -1.19 12.12 3.78
C VAL A 145 -1.59 11.90 5.22
N LEU A 146 -2.89 11.84 5.50
CA LEU A 146 -3.39 11.54 6.84
C LEU A 146 -2.89 10.18 7.34
N TYR A 147 -2.98 9.14 6.51
CA TYR A 147 -2.51 7.80 6.84
C TYR A 147 -1.02 7.80 7.19
N LEU A 148 -0.18 8.50 6.41
CA LEU A 148 1.25 8.63 6.72
C LEU A 148 1.49 9.34 8.06
N ILE A 149 0.82 10.47 8.30
CA ILE A 149 0.95 11.21 9.57
C ILE A 149 0.51 10.35 10.75
N ILE A 150 -0.62 9.66 10.65
CA ILE A 150 -1.14 8.83 11.73
C ILE A 150 -0.25 7.60 11.95
N CYS A 151 -0.04 6.78 10.92
CA CYS A 151 0.58 5.47 11.08
C CYS A 151 2.11 5.53 11.23
N PHE A 152 2.79 6.51 10.61
CA PHE A 152 4.26 6.59 10.66
C PHE A 152 4.78 7.61 11.68
N LEU A 153 3.98 8.59 12.10
CA LEU A 153 4.42 9.62 13.05
C LEU A 153 3.64 9.56 14.37
N LEU A 154 2.33 9.81 14.36
CA LEU A 154 1.56 10.00 15.60
C LEU A 154 1.41 8.70 16.40
N LEU A 155 1.07 7.59 15.75
CA LEU A 155 0.83 6.31 16.41
C LEU A 155 2.11 5.75 17.05
N PRO A 156 3.27 5.67 16.35
CA PRO A 156 4.52 5.26 16.98
C PRO A 156 4.95 6.19 18.11
N SER A 157 4.80 7.51 17.94
CA SER A 157 5.14 8.50 18.97
C SER A 157 4.26 8.38 20.21
N LEU A 158 2.96 8.11 20.02
CA LEU A 158 2.02 7.88 21.10
C LEU A 158 2.36 6.61 21.87
N ILE A 159 2.61 5.50 21.16
CA ILE A 159 3.02 4.23 21.79
C ILE A 159 4.33 4.42 22.57
N PHE A 160 5.30 5.12 21.99
CA PHE A 160 6.56 5.44 22.66
C PHE A 160 6.34 6.30 23.91
N GLY A 161 5.52 7.36 23.82
CA GLY A 161 5.18 8.21 24.96
C GLY A 161 4.48 7.45 26.08
N ILE A 162 3.53 6.58 25.75
CA ILE A 162 2.85 5.72 26.73
C ILE A 162 3.82 4.70 27.33
N SER A 163 4.73 4.15 26.51
CA SER A 163 5.77 3.22 26.98
C SER A 163 6.68 3.86 28.02
N MET A 164 7.01 5.15 27.88
CA MET A 164 7.80 5.91 28.87
C MET A 164 7.05 6.14 30.19
N ALA A 165 5.71 6.18 30.16
CA ALA A 165 4.87 6.28 31.36
C ALA A 165 4.76 4.96 32.16
N GLY A 166 5.38 3.88 31.66
CA GLY A 166 5.47 2.58 32.32
C GLY A 166 4.42 1.58 31.86
N TRP A 167 4.67 0.31 32.16
CA TRP A 167 3.88 -0.82 31.66
C TRP A 167 2.39 -0.77 32.06
N ARG A 168 2.08 -0.19 33.23
CA ARG A 168 0.69 -0.02 33.71
C ARG A 168 -0.10 0.92 32.82
N ALA A 169 0.51 2.03 32.39
CA ALA A 169 -0.12 2.98 31.47
C ALA A 169 -0.30 2.33 30.09
N LEU A 170 0.70 1.58 29.63
CA LEU A 170 0.63 0.85 28.37
C LEU A 170 -0.49 -0.19 28.35
N VAL A 171 -0.63 -0.99 29.39
CA VAL A 171 -1.75 -1.95 29.50
C VAL A 171 -3.07 -1.23 29.68
N GLY A 172 -3.14 -0.21 30.56
CA GLY A 172 -4.36 0.53 30.83
C GLY A 172 -4.95 1.20 29.58
N VAL A 173 -4.12 1.77 28.71
CA VAL A 173 -4.55 2.39 27.45
C VAL A 173 -4.66 1.35 26.32
N GLY A 174 -3.76 0.38 26.27
CA GLY A 174 -3.70 -0.62 25.20
C GLY A 174 -4.85 -1.63 25.27
N THR A 175 -5.23 -2.10 26.46
CA THR A 175 -6.29 -3.10 26.65
C THR A 175 -7.65 -2.67 26.09
N PRO A 176 -8.19 -1.46 26.34
CA PRO A 176 -9.48 -1.07 25.77
C PRO A 176 -9.43 -0.95 24.24
N PHE A 177 -8.33 -0.43 23.67
CA PHE A 177 -8.15 -0.37 22.21
C PHE A 177 -8.09 -1.77 21.59
N LEU A 178 -7.31 -2.67 22.18
CA LEU A 178 -7.19 -4.05 21.72
C LEU A 178 -8.53 -4.80 21.85
N GLY A 179 -9.24 -4.61 22.96
CA GLY A 179 -10.56 -5.17 23.20
C GLY A 179 -11.58 -4.69 22.16
N LEU A 180 -11.57 -3.40 21.82
CA LEU A 180 -12.42 -2.84 20.77
C LEU A 180 -12.10 -3.43 19.39
N LEU A 181 -10.81 -3.56 19.04
CA LEU A 181 -10.39 -4.16 17.77
C LEU A 181 -10.81 -5.63 17.67
N ILE A 182 -10.63 -6.40 18.75
CA ILE A 182 -11.08 -7.79 18.83
C ILE A 182 -12.60 -7.87 18.69
N PHE A 183 -13.35 -7.01 19.40
CA PHE A 183 -14.80 -6.96 19.33
C PHE A 183 -15.29 -6.69 17.90
N VAL A 184 -14.77 -5.65 17.25
CA VAL A 184 -15.11 -5.31 15.86
C VAL A 184 -14.73 -6.45 14.91
N GLY A 185 -13.57 -7.06 15.09
CA GLY A 185 -13.11 -8.20 14.30
C GLY A 185 -14.03 -9.42 14.45
N LEU A 186 -14.43 -9.75 15.68
CA LEU A 186 -15.36 -10.85 15.98
C LEU A 186 -16.74 -10.59 15.40
N VAL A 187 -17.28 -9.37 15.55
CA VAL A 187 -18.57 -8.98 14.97
C VAL A 187 -18.54 -9.10 13.45
N ASN A 188 -17.49 -8.59 12.80
CA ASN A 188 -17.34 -8.71 11.34
C ASN A 188 -17.19 -10.18 10.89
N ALA A 189 -16.47 -11.01 11.65
CA ALA A 189 -16.35 -12.44 11.38
C ALA A 189 -17.70 -13.17 11.52
N LEU A 190 -18.46 -12.84 12.56
CA LEU A 190 -19.80 -13.40 12.81
C LEU A 190 -20.82 -12.92 11.76
N GLN A 191 -20.76 -11.66 11.32
CA GLN A 191 -21.56 -11.16 10.19
C GLN A 191 -21.26 -11.94 8.91
N ALA A 192 -19.99 -12.26 8.64
CA ALA A 192 -19.57 -12.96 7.42
C ALA A 192 -19.87 -14.46 7.43
N HIS A 193 -19.81 -15.15 8.59
CA HIS A 193 -19.99 -16.60 8.69
C HIS A 193 -21.39 -17.03 9.16
N SER A 194 -22.10 -16.23 9.97
CA SER A 194 -23.40 -16.61 10.57
C SER A 194 -24.23 -15.39 11.00
N PRO A 195 -24.85 -14.66 10.04
CA PRO A 195 -25.60 -13.43 10.32
C PRO A 195 -26.81 -13.65 11.25
N GLY A 196 -27.35 -14.88 11.31
CA GLY A 196 -28.50 -15.22 12.16
C GLY A 196 -28.23 -15.30 13.66
N ARG A 197 -26.95 -15.33 14.11
CA ARG A 197 -26.58 -15.36 15.54
C ARG A 197 -26.42 -13.97 16.17
N LEU A 198 -26.39 -12.90 15.36
CA LEU A 198 -26.21 -11.53 15.83
C LEU A 198 -27.57 -10.82 16.03
N PRO A 199 -27.70 -9.95 17.05
CA PRO A 199 -28.84 -9.04 17.17
C PRO A 199 -28.96 -8.17 15.91
N LYS A 200 -30.19 -7.85 15.47
CA LYS A 200 -30.45 -7.08 14.23
C LYS A 200 -29.65 -5.77 14.13
N TRP A 201 -29.33 -5.14 15.25
CA TRP A 201 -28.57 -3.88 15.34
C TRP A 201 -27.05 -4.03 15.19
N LEU A 202 -26.52 -5.25 15.32
CA LEU A 202 -25.11 -5.59 15.10
C LEU A 202 -24.91 -6.37 13.79
N GLN A 203 -25.98 -6.60 13.02
CA GLN A 203 -25.90 -7.23 11.70
C GLN A 203 -25.43 -6.23 10.64
N THR A 204 -25.79 -4.96 10.80
CA THR A 204 -25.29 -3.86 9.98
C THR A 204 -24.71 -2.79 10.90
N TRP A 205 -23.65 -2.12 10.45
CA TRP A 205 -23.03 -1.06 11.23
C TRP A 205 -23.84 0.25 11.18
N ASP A 206 -25.00 0.29 10.50
CA ASP A 206 -25.81 1.48 10.17
C ASP A 206 -26.16 2.40 11.33
N PHE A 207 -26.11 1.91 12.58
CA PHE A 207 -26.30 2.72 13.77
C PHE A 207 -25.14 3.73 13.99
N LEU A 208 -23.96 3.49 13.44
CA LEU A 208 -22.82 4.39 13.58
C LEU A 208 -23.00 5.65 12.72
N PRO A 209 -22.52 6.81 13.20
CA PRO A 209 -22.57 8.05 12.45
C PRO A 209 -21.93 7.96 11.05
N ALA A 210 -22.44 8.74 10.10
CA ALA A 210 -22.01 8.69 8.70
C ALA A 210 -20.50 8.92 8.47
N TRP A 211 -19.81 9.63 9.35
CA TRP A 211 -18.35 9.83 9.29
C TRP A 211 -17.53 8.57 9.59
N MET A 212 -18.11 7.58 10.29
CA MET A 212 -17.50 6.28 10.53
C MET A 212 -17.75 5.27 9.40
N HIS A 213 -18.78 5.49 8.57
CA HIS A 213 -19.09 4.66 7.40
C HIS A 213 -18.51 5.20 6.09
N SER A 214 -18.36 6.52 5.99
CA SER A 214 -17.99 7.18 4.75
C SER A 214 -17.07 8.36 5.04
N LEU A 215 -15.99 8.44 4.26
CA LEU A 215 -15.06 9.58 4.27
C LEU A 215 -15.61 10.78 3.47
N GLN A 216 -16.74 10.65 2.78
CA GLN A 216 -17.35 11.71 1.95
C GLN A 216 -17.64 13.04 2.66
N PRO A 217 -18.21 13.10 3.88
CA PRO A 217 -18.46 14.37 4.55
C PRO A 217 -17.16 15.10 4.91
N LEU A 218 -16.13 14.37 5.36
CA LEU A 218 -14.82 14.94 5.67
C LEU A 218 -14.09 15.38 4.40
N ASP A 219 -14.21 14.62 3.31
CA ASP A 219 -13.68 14.97 1.99
C ASP A 219 -14.25 16.28 1.44
N ARG A 220 -15.58 16.48 1.57
CA ARG A 220 -16.23 17.76 1.20
C ARG A 220 -15.68 18.93 2.02
N ALA A 221 -15.52 18.75 3.33
CA ALA A 221 -14.99 19.78 4.21
C ALA A 221 -13.53 20.15 3.91
N ILE A 222 -12.67 19.14 3.69
CA ILE A 222 -11.26 19.35 3.33
C ILE A 222 -11.16 20.00 1.95
N THR A 223 -11.98 19.56 0.99
CA THR A 223 -12.02 20.14 -0.37
C THR A 223 -12.48 21.59 -0.34
N GLN A 224 -13.52 21.91 0.45
CA GLN A 224 -13.96 23.30 0.65
C GLN A 224 -12.90 24.15 1.34
N ALA A 225 -12.22 23.63 2.37
CA ALA A 225 -11.15 24.36 3.06
C ALA A 225 -9.93 24.60 2.15
N THR A 226 -9.52 23.61 1.37
CA THR A 226 -8.38 23.74 0.44
C THR A 226 -8.72 24.62 -0.76
N LEU A 227 -9.94 24.55 -1.31
CA LEU A 227 -10.42 25.45 -2.36
C LEU A 227 -10.67 26.88 -1.85
N CYS A 228 -11.21 27.10 -0.65
CA CYS A 228 -11.30 28.44 -0.07
C CYS A 228 -9.93 29.10 0.14
N CYS A 229 -8.89 28.32 0.46
CA CYS A 229 -7.51 28.82 0.50
C CYS A 229 -6.94 29.12 -0.90
N THR A 230 -7.48 28.49 -1.96
CA THR A 230 -7.03 28.71 -3.34
C THR A 230 -7.78 29.86 -4.01
N ASP A 231 -9.09 29.99 -3.75
CA ASP A 231 -9.95 31.06 -4.29
C ASP A 231 -9.65 32.42 -3.65
N ARG A 232 -9.16 32.46 -2.40
CA ARG A 232 -8.58 33.70 -1.82
C ARG A 232 -7.24 34.12 -2.42
N CYS A 233 -6.59 33.26 -3.21
CA CYS A 233 -5.36 33.57 -3.94
C CYS A 233 -5.59 33.86 -5.43
N ARG A 234 -6.84 33.98 -5.88
CA ARG A 234 -7.18 34.38 -7.25
C ARG A 234 -7.98 35.68 -7.27
N SER A 235 -7.31 36.79 -6.95
CA SER A 235 -7.76 38.09 -7.45
C SER A 235 -7.53 38.13 -8.98
N PRO A 236 -8.45 38.69 -9.77
CA PRO A 236 -8.42 38.61 -11.22
C PRO A 236 -7.46 39.65 -11.78
N GLU A 237 -6.30 39.23 -12.28
CA GLU A 237 -5.50 40.03 -13.22
C GLU A 237 -5.47 39.35 -14.57
N GLY A 238 -5.72 40.17 -15.59
CA GLY A 238 -6.16 39.77 -16.90
C GLY A 238 -5.17 38.87 -17.64
N TRP A 239 -5.72 37.83 -18.25
CA TRP A 239 -5.13 37.21 -19.41
C TRP A 239 -6.18 37.24 -20.51
N GLU A 240 -6.15 38.30 -21.33
CA GLU A 240 -6.85 38.29 -22.61
C GLU A 240 -6.24 37.18 -23.48
N ASP A 241 -7.06 36.22 -23.88
CA ASP A 241 -6.69 35.16 -24.81
C ASP A 241 -6.68 35.71 -26.26
N PRO A 242 -5.53 35.80 -26.96
CA PRO A 242 -5.47 36.35 -28.31
C PRO A 242 -5.97 35.39 -29.40
N THR A 243 -6.48 34.20 -29.08
CA THR A 243 -6.73 33.16 -30.10
C THR A 243 -8.19 33.02 -30.56
N MET A 244 -9.11 33.84 -30.05
CA MET A 244 -10.51 33.90 -30.52
C MET A 244 -10.73 34.94 -31.64
N ARG A 245 -9.93 34.88 -32.71
CA ARG A 245 -10.24 35.53 -34.00
C ARG A 245 -9.84 34.67 -35.19
N VAL A 246 -10.54 33.55 -35.41
CA VAL A 246 -10.63 32.97 -36.76
C VAL A 246 -12.01 32.34 -36.96
N GLY A 247 -12.84 33.01 -37.78
CA GLY A 247 -13.77 32.37 -38.72
C GLY A 247 -15.08 31.78 -38.19
N SER A 248 -16.11 32.60 -38.07
CA SER A 248 -17.51 32.14 -38.10
C SER A 248 -17.87 31.64 -39.52
N PRO A 249 -18.53 30.47 -39.69
CA PRO A 249 -19.14 30.11 -40.96
C PRO A 249 -20.43 30.92 -41.18
N ARG A 250 -20.58 31.52 -42.36
CA ARG A 250 -21.80 32.24 -42.78
C ARG A 250 -23.01 31.29 -42.83
N PRO A 251 -24.23 31.74 -42.49
CA PRO A 251 -25.43 30.94 -42.67
C PRO A 251 -25.81 30.85 -44.17
N LEU A 252 -26.17 29.64 -44.60
CA LEU A 252 -26.72 29.35 -45.94
C LEU A 252 -28.16 29.88 -46.06
N PRO A 253 -28.56 30.49 -47.19
CA PRO A 253 -29.94 30.89 -47.41
C PRO A 253 -30.78 29.72 -47.98
N HIS A 254 -31.99 29.58 -47.46
CA HIS A 254 -33.02 28.70 -48.00
C HIS A 254 -33.54 29.21 -49.36
N GLY A 255 -33.68 28.27 -50.32
CA GLY A 255 -34.72 28.29 -51.34
C GLY A 255 -34.35 28.79 -52.73
N ALA A 256 -34.09 27.87 -53.66
CA ALA A 256 -34.40 28.05 -55.10
C ALA A 256 -34.43 26.69 -55.83
N THR A 257 -35.67 26.24 -56.07
CA THR A 257 -36.23 25.53 -57.24
C THR A 257 -35.36 25.20 -58.47
N ARG A 258 -35.67 24.03 -59.04
CA ARG A 258 -35.84 23.66 -60.48
C ARG A 258 -34.79 22.76 -61.17
N LEU A 259 -35.40 21.72 -61.77
CA LEU A 259 -34.99 20.80 -62.84
C LEU A 259 -34.13 19.59 -62.44
#